data_AF-A0A2W6RZS2-F1
#
_entry.id   AF-A0A2W6RZS2-F1
#
_cell.length_a   1.000
_cell.length_b   1.000
_cell.length_c   1.000
_cell.angle_alpha   90.00
_cell.angle_beta   90.00
_cell.angle_gamma   90.00
#
_symmetry.space_group_name_H-M   'P 1'
#
loop_
_entity.id
_entity.type
_entity.pdbx_description
1 polymer ?
#
loop_
_entity_poly.entity_id
_entity_poly.type
_entity_poly.pdbx_seq_one_letter_code
_entity_poly.pdbx_strand_id
1 'polypeptide(L)'
;MKPSSKLLSPENHALVLIDFEGQMAFATKSISMNELRNNVAVLCGASKIFNVPTIVTTVAEQSFSGPVFPEIEEAFPMAISGYIDRTTMNTWEDEAAYKAITATRKQKLVFAG
;
A
#
# COMPACT_ATOMS: atom_id res chain seq x y z
N MET A 1 -22.11 9.55 23.25
CA MET A 1 -22.01 10.19 21.92
C MET A 1 -21.30 9.20 21.00
N LYS A 2 -21.81 8.88 19.80
CA LYS A 2 -21.10 8.01 18.84
C LYS A 2 -20.33 8.89 17.84
N PRO A 3 -19.08 8.56 17.49
CA PRO A 3 -18.34 9.29 16.46
C PRO A 3 -19.08 9.29 15.12
N SER A 4 -18.82 10.30 14.28
CA SER A 4 -19.43 10.40 12.95
C SER A 4 -19.10 9.17 12.09
N SER A 5 -20.08 8.65 11.36
CA SER A 5 -19.90 7.53 10.42
C SER A 5 -18.93 7.87 9.28
N LYS A 6 -18.62 9.16 9.08
CA LYS A 6 -17.63 9.60 8.09
C LYS A 6 -16.19 9.30 8.53
N LEU A 7 -15.90 9.21 9.83
CA LEU A 7 -14.54 8.93 10.33
C LEU A 7 -14.05 7.53 9.94
N LEU A 8 -12.74 7.37 9.83
CA LEU A 8 -12.12 6.06 9.65
C LEU A 8 -12.15 5.27 10.95
N SER A 9 -12.38 3.98 10.84
CA SER A 9 -12.17 2.98 11.88
C SER A 9 -11.50 1.76 11.25
N PRO A 10 -10.79 0.93 12.02
CA PRO A 10 -10.14 -0.26 11.48
C PRO A 10 -11.07 -1.19 10.67
N GLU A 11 -12.36 -1.19 11.02
CA GLU A 11 -13.36 -2.07 10.44
C GLU A 11 -14.00 -1.51 9.17
N ASN A 12 -13.84 -0.21 8.85
CA ASN A 12 -14.61 0.46 7.80
C ASN A 12 -13.81 0.87 6.55
N HIS A 13 -12.50 0.60 6.52
CA HIS A 13 -11.65 0.92 5.38
C HIS A 13 -10.66 -0.20 5.06
N ALA A 14 -10.08 -0.11 3.86
CA ALA A 14 -8.88 -0.84 3.47
C ALA A 14 -7.76 0.17 3.16
N LEU A 15 -6.51 -0.25 3.35
CA LEU A 15 -5.32 0.47 2.96
C LEU A 15 -4.76 -0.12 1.66
N VAL A 16 -4.38 0.73 0.72
CA VAL A 16 -3.72 0.33 -0.53
C VAL A 16 -2.39 1.08 -0.62
N LEU A 17 -1.29 0.34 -0.56
CA LEU A 17 0.07 0.83 -0.71
C LEU A 17 0.52 0.61 -2.16
N ILE A 18 0.89 1.68 -2.84
CA ILE A 18 1.15 1.70 -4.28
C ILE A 18 2.60 2.11 -4.51
N ASP A 19 3.39 1.22 -5.08
CA ASP A 19 4.63 1.52 -5.80
C ASP A 19 5.70 2.24 -4.95
N PHE A 20 5.78 1.86 -3.68
CA PHE A 20 6.87 2.26 -2.77
C PHE A 20 8.17 1.52 -3.12
N GLU A 21 8.68 1.81 -4.31
CA GLU A 21 9.86 1.21 -4.91
C GLU A 21 10.94 2.28 -5.14
N GLY A 22 12.20 1.84 -5.18
CA GLY A 22 13.35 2.75 -5.26
C GLY A 22 13.32 3.71 -6.45
N GLN A 23 12.99 3.21 -7.66
CA GLN A 23 12.92 4.07 -8.84
C GLN A 23 11.69 4.98 -8.83
N MET A 24 10.55 4.50 -8.32
CA MET A 24 9.32 5.30 -8.27
C MET A 24 9.47 6.48 -7.29
N ALA A 25 10.13 6.25 -6.17
CA ALA A 25 10.43 7.29 -5.19
C ALA A 25 11.61 8.20 -5.56
N PHE A 26 12.43 7.86 -6.57
CA PHE A 26 13.64 8.61 -6.92
C PHE A 26 13.36 10.07 -7.29
N ALA A 27 12.26 10.30 -8.02
CA ALA A 27 11.84 11.62 -8.47
C ALA A 27 11.13 12.45 -7.38
N THR A 28 10.76 11.83 -6.25
CA THR A 28 10.08 12.52 -5.15
C THR A 28 11.04 13.48 -4.44
N LYS A 29 10.71 14.78 -4.46
CA LYS A 29 11.49 15.86 -3.81
C LYS A 29 10.68 16.69 -2.82
N SER A 30 9.37 16.44 -2.71
CA SER A 30 8.48 17.12 -1.76
C SER A 30 8.74 16.72 -0.31
N ILE A 31 9.34 15.56 -0.08
CA ILE A 31 9.73 14.99 1.21
C ILE A 31 11.06 14.26 1.06
N SER A 32 11.80 14.08 2.17
CA SER A 32 13.04 13.30 2.13
C SER A 32 12.76 11.81 1.98
N MET A 33 13.68 11.07 1.34
CA MET A 33 13.57 9.60 1.22
C MET A 33 13.48 8.91 2.60
N ASN A 34 14.21 9.40 3.59
CA ASN A 34 14.16 8.86 4.94
C ASN A 34 12.79 9.06 5.59
N GLU A 35 12.21 10.25 5.42
CA GLU A 35 10.88 10.56 5.96
C GLU A 35 9.79 9.76 5.26
N LEU A 36 9.86 9.61 3.93
CA LEU A 36 8.95 8.76 3.16
C LEU A 36 8.96 7.31 3.68
N ARG A 37 10.14 6.71 3.83
CA ARG A 37 10.31 5.34 4.33
C ARG A 37 9.82 5.19 5.77
N ASN A 38 10.15 6.14 6.65
CA ASN A 38 9.66 6.13 8.02
C ASN A 38 8.14 6.24 8.10
N ASN A 39 7.53 7.10 7.30
CA ASN A 39 6.08 7.28 7.30
C ASN A 39 5.36 6.03 6.82
N VAL A 40 5.83 5.38 5.75
CA VAL A 40 5.20 4.15 5.27
C VAL A 40 5.41 2.98 6.24
N ALA A 41 6.55 2.91 6.93
CA ALA A 41 6.78 1.93 8.00
C ALA A 41 5.74 2.07 9.13
N VAL A 42 5.44 3.33 9.54
CA VAL A 42 4.40 3.61 10.54
C VAL A 42 3.02 3.22 10.03
N LEU A 43 2.69 3.50 8.76
CA LEU A 43 1.43 3.05 8.16
C LEU A 43 1.29 1.53 8.21
N CYS A 44 2.34 0.79 7.82
CA CYS A 44 2.35 -0.67 7.81
C CYS A 44 2.20 -1.25 9.23
N GLY A 45 2.94 -0.71 10.19
CA GLY A 45 2.83 -1.12 11.59
C GLY A 45 1.42 -0.89 12.13
N ALA A 46 0.85 0.30 11.88
CA ALA A 46 -0.50 0.64 12.32
C ALA A 46 -1.55 -0.28 11.68
N SER A 47 -1.48 -0.53 10.37
CA SER A 47 -2.46 -1.38 9.70
C SER A 47 -2.45 -2.82 10.22
N LYS A 48 -1.27 -3.37 10.55
CA LYS A 48 -1.15 -4.68 11.20
C LYS A 48 -1.72 -4.68 12.62
N ILE A 49 -1.37 -3.71 13.45
CA ILE A 49 -1.86 -3.62 14.84
C ILE A 49 -3.40 -3.57 14.87
N PHE A 50 -3.99 -2.80 13.97
CA PHE A 50 -5.45 -2.62 13.90
C PHE A 50 -6.16 -3.65 13.02
N ASN A 51 -5.43 -4.59 12.41
CA ASN A 51 -5.98 -5.58 11.47
C ASN A 51 -6.75 -4.95 10.30
N VAL A 52 -6.26 -3.84 9.78
CA VAL A 52 -6.81 -3.19 8.58
C VAL A 52 -6.43 -4.01 7.36
N PRO A 53 -7.38 -4.42 6.50
CA PRO A 53 -7.07 -5.05 5.23
C PRO A 53 -6.14 -4.17 4.42
N THR A 54 -4.95 -4.68 4.12
CA THR A 54 -3.91 -3.94 3.42
C THR A 54 -3.57 -4.67 2.13
N ILE A 55 -3.63 -3.94 1.01
CA ILE A 55 -3.18 -4.41 -0.31
C ILE A 55 -1.90 -3.67 -0.62
N VAL A 56 -0.88 -4.41 -1.03
CA VAL A 56 0.38 -3.85 -1.52
C VAL A 56 0.44 -4.13 -3.01
N THR A 57 0.84 -3.12 -3.78
CA THR A 57 1.11 -3.26 -5.21
C THR A 57 2.45 -2.64 -5.55
N THR A 58 3.14 -3.24 -6.51
CA THR A 58 4.36 -2.74 -7.14
C THR A 58 4.13 -2.58 -8.64
N VAL A 59 5.05 -1.89 -9.33
CA VAL A 59 5.02 -1.77 -10.78
C VAL A 59 6.38 -2.12 -11.36
N ALA A 60 6.44 -3.19 -12.15
CA ALA A 60 7.66 -3.64 -12.81
C ALA A 60 8.83 -3.88 -11.83
N GLU A 61 8.53 -4.43 -10.65
CA GLU A 61 9.47 -4.62 -9.54
C GLU A 61 10.72 -5.40 -9.98
N GLN A 62 10.49 -6.50 -10.72
CA GLN A 62 11.54 -7.41 -11.16
C GLN A 62 12.35 -6.92 -12.36
N SER A 63 11.92 -5.84 -13.02
CA SER A 63 12.49 -5.43 -14.32
C SER A 63 12.97 -3.98 -14.39
N PHE A 64 12.30 -3.05 -13.72
CA PHE A 64 12.63 -1.63 -13.79
C PHE A 64 12.63 -0.97 -12.42
N SER A 65 11.54 -1.07 -11.66
CA SER A 65 11.33 -0.21 -10.48
C SER A 65 12.18 -0.59 -9.28
N GLY A 66 12.67 -1.83 -9.27
CA GLY A 66 13.41 -2.42 -8.15
C GLY A 66 12.47 -2.88 -7.05
N PRO A 67 13.02 -3.50 -5.99
CA PRO A 67 12.20 -4.08 -4.92
C PRO A 67 11.37 -3.02 -4.20
N VAL A 68 10.25 -3.45 -3.63
CA VAL A 68 9.50 -2.66 -2.65
C VAL A 68 10.40 -2.28 -1.46
N PHE A 69 10.10 -1.18 -0.80
CA PHE A 69 10.85 -0.75 0.38
C PHE A 69 10.92 -1.86 1.45
N PRO A 70 12.10 -2.09 2.06
CA PRO A 70 12.28 -3.13 3.07
C PRO A 70 11.28 -3.09 4.23
N GLU A 71 10.84 -1.89 4.60
CA GLU A 71 9.85 -1.69 5.67
C GLU A 71 8.48 -2.29 5.33
N ILE A 72 8.11 -2.29 4.05
CA ILE A 72 6.89 -2.93 3.57
C ILE A 72 7.09 -4.44 3.46
N GLU A 73 8.23 -4.90 2.94
CA GLU A 73 8.55 -6.34 2.86
C GLU A 73 8.61 -6.99 4.25
N GLU A 74 9.12 -6.30 5.27
CA GLU A 74 9.11 -6.80 6.65
C GLU A 74 7.68 -6.94 7.20
N ALA A 75 6.80 -5.97 6.90
CA ALA A 75 5.43 -5.97 7.36
C ALA A 75 4.54 -6.96 6.58
N PHE A 76 4.73 -7.04 5.27
CA PHE A 76 3.92 -7.81 4.32
C PHE A 76 4.81 -8.63 3.37
N PRO A 77 5.56 -9.62 3.87
CA PRO A 77 6.54 -10.34 3.06
C PRO A 77 5.92 -10.93 1.80
N MET A 78 6.54 -10.73 0.63
CA MET A 78 6.05 -11.23 -0.65
C MET A 78 5.69 -12.72 -0.59
N ALA A 79 6.54 -13.52 0.08
CA ALA A 79 6.37 -14.96 0.24
C ALA A 79 5.09 -15.37 0.99
N ILE A 80 4.47 -14.46 1.75
CA ILE A 80 3.29 -14.71 2.58
C ILE A 80 2.08 -13.91 2.09
N SER A 81 2.27 -12.63 1.81
CA SER A 81 1.21 -11.70 1.41
C SER A 81 0.81 -11.87 -0.05
N GLY A 82 1.75 -12.31 -0.91
CA GLY A 82 1.54 -12.40 -2.36
C GLY A 82 1.15 -11.06 -2.96
N TYR A 83 1.81 -9.98 -2.54
CA TYR A 83 1.51 -8.65 -3.06
C TYR A 83 1.73 -8.55 -4.57
N ILE A 84 1.08 -7.58 -5.20
CA ILE A 84 0.79 -7.65 -6.64
C ILE A 84 1.81 -6.81 -7.42
N ASP A 85 2.71 -7.48 -8.14
CA ASP A 85 3.59 -6.83 -9.13
C ASP A 85 2.83 -6.65 -10.46
N ARG A 86 2.69 -5.40 -10.88
CA ARG A 86 1.88 -5.00 -12.04
C ARG A 86 2.76 -4.54 -13.19
N THR A 87 2.17 -4.47 -14.38
CA THR A 87 2.82 -3.86 -15.57
C THR A 87 2.13 -2.59 -16.05
N THR A 88 0.92 -2.30 -15.56
CA THR A 88 0.19 -1.08 -15.86
C THR A 88 0.55 0.02 -14.87
N MET A 89 0.53 1.28 -15.30
CA MET A 89 0.84 2.40 -14.41
C MET A 89 -0.30 2.66 -13.42
N ASN A 90 -1.55 2.61 -13.88
CA ASN A 90 -2.72 2.84 -13.04
C ASN A 90 -3.11 1.57 -12.28
N THR A 91 -2.96 1.56 -10.96
CA THR A 91 -3.33 0.45 -10.07
C THR A 91 -4.80 0.04 -10.21
N TRP A 92 -5.69 0.98 -10.51
CA TRP A 92 -7.11 0.69 -10.63
C TRP A 92 -7.49 -0.01 -11.94
N GLU A 93 -6.65 0.13 -12.98
CA GLU A 93 -6.83 -0.52 -14.28
C GLU A 93 -6.23 -1.93 -14.33
N ASP A 94 -5.36 -2.26 -13.37
CA ASP A 94 -4.84 -3.62 -13.23
C ASP A 94 -5.91 -4.57 -12.66
N GLU A 95 -6.19 -5.66 -13.39
CA GLU A 95 -7.26 -6.58 -13.02
C GLU A 95 -7.00 -7.30 -11.69
N ALA A 96 -5.75 -7.67 -11.40
CA ALA A 96 -5.40 -8.36 -10.17
C ALA A 96 -5.53 -7.42 -8.96
N ALA A 97 -5.02 -6.18 -9.09
CA ALA A 97 -5.16 -5.17 -8.05
C ALA A 97 -6.62 -4.77 -7.82
N TYR A 98 -7.39 -4.54 -8.88
CA TYR A 98 -8.83 -4.25 -8.77
C TYR A 98 -9.58 -5.37 -8.03
N LYS A 99 -9.31 -6.64 -8.37
CA LYS A 99 -9.90 -7.79 -7.68
C LYS A 99 -9.50 -7.85 -6.21
N ALA A 100 -8.22 -7.66 -5.89
CA ALA A 100 -7.75 -7.69 -4.51
C ALA A 100 -8.37 -6.57 -3.66
N ILE A 101 -8.42 -5.34 -4.19
CA ILE A 101 -9.01 -4.19 -3.51
C ILE A 101 -10.51 -4.41 -3.28
N THR A 102 -11.26 -4.80 -4.32
CA THR A 102 -12.71 -5.01 -4.20
C THR A 102 -13.07 -6.22 -3.33
N ALA A 103 -12.22 -7.25 -3.28
CA ALA A 103 -12.40 -8.41 -2.39
C ALA A 103 -12.39 -8.04 -0.90
N THR A 104 -11.79 -6.90 -0.51
CA THR A 104 -11.87 -6.40 0.87
C THR A 104 -13.29 -6.01 1.29
N ARG A 105 -14.17 -5.74 0.31
CA ARG A 105 -15.55 -5.23 0.48
C ARG A 105 -15.64 -3.92 1.27
N LYS A 106 -14.53 -3.20 1.42
CA LYS A 106 -14.51 -1.90 2.10
C LYS A 106 -14.96 -0.82 1.14
N GLN A 107 -15.88 0.02 1.61
CA GLN A 107 -16.39 1.17 0.84
C GLN A 107 -15.47 2.39 0.93
N LYS A 108 -14.62 2.44 1.96
CA LYS A 108 -13.60 3.48 2.12
C LYS A 108 -12.25 2.88 1.81
N LEU A 109 -11.49 3.58 0.97
CA LEU A 109 -10.14 3.21 0.60
C LEU A 109 -9.20 4.34 0.99
N VAL A 110 -8.10 3.98 1.63
CA VAL A 110 -6.99 4.89 1.93
C VAL A 110 -5.86 4.47 1.01
N PHE A 111 -5.36 5.41 0.21
CA PHE A 111 -4.26 5.18 -0.72
C PHE A 111 -3.01 5.90 -0.23
N ALA A 112 -1.85 5.27 -0.40
CA ALA A 112 -0.54 5.89 -0.22
C ALA A 112 0.43 5.33 -1.27
N GLY A 113 1.28 6.19 -1.82
CA GLY A 113 2.28 5.91 -2.85
C GLY A 113 3.02 7.18 -3.23
#